data_AF-A0A7C4CZT8-F1
#
_entry.id   AF-A0A7C4CZT8-F1
#
_cell.length_a   1.000
_cell.length_b   1.000
_cell.length_c   1.000
_cell.angle_alpha   90.00
_cell.angle_beta   90.00
_cell.angle_gamma   90.00
#
_symmetry.space_group_name_H-M   'P 1'
#
loop_
_entity.id
_entity.type
_entity.pdbx_description
1 polymer ?
#
loop_
_entity_poly.entity_id
_entity_poly.type
_entity_poly.pdbx_seq_one_letter_code
_entity_poly.pdbx_strand_id
1 'polypeptide(L)'
;MIKKRHPLSSKEQKELLSILKEKFPNIYEKLEKKKMIELIETKDGVKIYLQEGKAIAFLINEEIIPPLREEFLENLPKVIVDMGAIP
;
A
#
# COMPACT_ATOMS: atom_id res chain seq x y z
N MET A 1 -0.77 -17.20 -1.45
CA MET A 1 0.38 -17.55 -2.34
C MET A 1 0.48 -16.56 -3.50
N ILE A 2 1.67 -16.22 -4.00
CA ILE A 2 1.85 -15.30 -5.13
C ILE A 2 1.40 -15.95 -6.45
N LYS A 3 0.67 -15.20 -7.28
CA LYS A 3 0.24 -15.59 -8.64
C LYS A 3 1.14 -14.97 -9.72
N LYS A 4 1.42 -13.66 -9.62
CA LYS A 4 2.23 -12.92 -10.60
C LYS A 4 2.97 -11.77 -9.92
N ARG A 5 4.17 -11.44 -10.41
CA ARG A 5 4.93 -10.24 -10.03
C ARG A 5 5.44 -9.55 -11.29
N HIS A 6 5.28 -8.24 -11.40
CA HIS A 6 5.78 -7.46 -12.53
C HIS A 6 5.94 -5.98 -12.15
N PRO A 7 6.84 -5.23 -12.81
CA PRO A 7 6.90 -3.78 -12.64
C PRO A 7 5.65 -3.11 -13.21
N LEU A 8 5.21 -2.01 -12.60
CA LEU A 8 4.18 -1.15 -13.16
C LEU A 8 4.70 -0.41 -14.39
N SER A 9 3.83 -0.20 -15.37
CA SER A 9 4.07 0.76 -16.43
C SER A 9 4.10 2.20 -15.88
N SER A 10 4.68 3.13 -16.64
CA SER A 10 4.73 4.54 -16.22
C SER A 10 3.35 5.17 -16.02
N LYS A 11 2.33 4.69 -16.75
CA LYS A 11 0.94 5.16 -16.60
C LYS A 11 0.35 4.66 -15.28
N GLU A 12 0.44 3.36 -15.03
CA GLU A 12 -0.08 2.74 -13.79
C GLU A 12 0.60 3.32 -12.54
N GLN A 13 1.93 3.54 -12.61
CA GLN A 13 2.66 4.15 -11.51
C GLN A 13 2.17 5.58 -11.23
N LYS A 14 1.90 6.38 -12.26
CA LYS A 14 1.34 7.73 -12.08
C LYS A 14 -0.07 7.68 -11.47
N GLU A 15 -0.92 6.78 -11.94
CA GLU A 15 -2.29 6.61 -11.41
C GLU A 15 -2.26 6.21 -9.93
N LEU A 16 -1.44 5.21 -9.56
CA LEU A 16 -1.26 4.80 -8.17
C LEU A 16 -0.77 5.96 -7.29
N LEU A 17 0.25 6.69 -7.73
CA LEU A 17 0.82 7.80 -6.98
C LEU A 17 -0.21 8.93 -6.78
N SER A 18 -1.07 9.20 -7.77
CA SER A 18 -2.17 10.16 -7.62
C SER A 18 -3.17 9.72 -6.56
N ILE A 19 -3.59 8.45 -6.56
CA ILE A 19 -4.53 7.92 -5.55
C ILE A 19 -3.92 7.96 -4.15
N LEU A 20 -2.64 7.60 -4.00
CA LEU A 20 -1.95 7.66 -2.71
C LEU A 20 -1.78 9.08 -2.22
N LYS A 21 -1.53 10.04 -3.11
CA LYS A 21 -1.45 11.46 -2.76
C LYS A 21 -2.78 11.99 -2.23
N GLU A 22 -3.89 11.59 -2.85
CA GLU A 22 -5.24 12.03 -2.47
C GLU A 22 -5.71 11.39 -1.16
N LYS A 23 -5.58 10.06 -1.04
CA LYS A 23 -6.10 9.33 0.13
C LYS A 23 -5.16 9.35 1.34
N PHE A 24 -3.85 9.34 1.11
CA PHE A 24 -2.83 9.17 2.14
C PHE A 24 -1.66 10.14 1.95
N PRO A 25 -1.88 11.47 2.01
CA PRO A 25 -0.85 12.48 1.72
C PRO A 25 0.43 12.28 2.55
N ASN A 26 0.28 11.95 3.84
CA ASN A 26 1.41 11.71 4.75
C ASN A 26 2.25 10.48 4.36
N ILE A 27 1.62 9.47 3.76
CA ILE A 27 2.30 8.26 3.27
C ILE A 27 2.98 8.58 1.95
N TYR A 28 2.27 9.25 1.04
CA TYR A 28 2.80 9.70 -0.25
C TYR A 28 4.08 10.53 -0.08
N GLU A 29 4.14 11.42 0.91
CA GLU A 29 5.33 12.23 1.18
C GLU A 29 6.57 11.39 1.50
N LYS A 30 6.40 10.23 2.15
CA LYS A 30 7.49 9.33 2.54
C LYS A 30 7.94 8.39 1.42
N LEU A 31 7.21 8.33 0.30
CA LEU A 31 7.56 7.47 -0.84
C LEU A 31 8.68 8.04 -1.70
N GLU A 32 9.43 7.15 -2.35
CA GLU A 32 10.45 7.53 -3.34
C GLU A 32 9.86 7.57 -4.75
N LYS A 33 9.24 8.68 -5.12
CA LYS A 33 8.40 8.82 -6.33
C LYS A 33 9.08 8.47 -7.67
N LYS A 34 10.42 8.50 -7.72
CA LYS A 34 11.21 8.16 -8.92
C LYS A 34 11.58 6.68 -9.02
N LYS A 35 11.47 5.92 -7.92
CA LYS A 35 11.80 4.50 -7.91
C LYS A 35 10.69 3.68 -8.55
N MET A 36 11.08 2.56 -9.14
CA MET A 36 10.17 1.59 -9.74
C MET A 36 9.22 1.03 -8.67
N ILE A 37 7.95 0.86 -9.05
CA ILE A 37 6.95 0.17 -8.24
C ILE A 37 6.63 -1.16 -8.90
N GLU A 38 6.61 -2.23 -8.11
CA GLU A 38 6.23 -3.56 -8.54
C GLU A 38 4.83 -3.91 -8.05
N LEU A 39 4.09 -4.67 -8.84
CA LEU A 39 2.80 -5.22 -8.50
C LEU A 39 2.93 -6.73 -8.29
N ILE A 40 2.53 -7.19 -7.11
CA ILE A 40 2.29 -8.60 -6.82
C ILE A 40 0.80 -8.85 -6.84
N GLU A 41 0.35 -9.77 -7.68
CA GLU A 41 -0.99 -10.34 -7.64
C GLU A 41 -0.94 -11.64 -6.85
N THR A 42 -1.78 -11.76 -5.83
CA THR A 42 -1.95 -12.99 -5.06
C THR A 42 -3.00 -13.90 -5.70
N LYS A 43 -3.02 -15.18 -5.32
CA LYS A 43 -4.08 -16.12 -5.75
C LYS A 43 -5.47 -15.71 -5.25
N ASP A 44 -5.52 -14.99 -4.14
CA ASP A 44 -6.75 -14.60 -3.44
C ASP A 44 -7.30 -13.25 -3.93
N GLY A 45 -6.78 -12.73 -5.04
CA GLY A 45 -7.24 -11.49 -5.68
C GLY A 45 -6.67 -10.20 -5.07
N VAL A 46 -5.95 -10.29 -3.94
CA VAL A 46 -5.24 -9.15 -3.36
C VAL A 46 -4.07 -8.74 -4.26
N LYS A 47 -3.93 -7.43 -4.49
CA LYS A 47 -2.78 -6.83 -5.14
C LYS A 47 -1.92 -6.08 -4.12
N ILE A 48 -0.61 -6.26 -4.21
CA ILE A 48 0.37 -5.63 -3.33
C ILE A 48 1.31 -4.77 -4.17
N TYR A 49 1.42 -3.50 -3.85
CA TYR A 49 2.35 -2.57 -4.48
C TYR A 49 3.61 -2.49 -3.64
N LEU A 50 4.76 -2.80 -4.26
CA LEU A 50 6.06 -2.80 -3.62
C LEU A 50 6.95 -1.69 -4.20
N GLN A 51 7.72 -1.06 -3.33
CA GLN A 51 8.86 -0.23 -3.70
C GLN A 51 10.07 -0.75 -2.94
N GLU A 52 11.10 -1.17 -3.68
CA GLU A 52 12.32 -1.78 -3.11
C GLU A 52 12.04 -2.97 -2.18
N GLY A 53 11.11 -3.83 -2.57
CA GLY A 53 10.70 -4.99 -1.79
C GLY A 53 9.82 -4.66 -0.56
N LYS A 54 9.55 -3.38 -0.28
CA LYS A 54 8.67 -2.97 0.82
C LYS A 54 7.27 -2.64 0.32
N ALA A 55 6.25 -3.10 1.02
CA ALA A 55 4.86 -2.74 0.70
C ALA A 55 4.63 -1.24 0.94
N ILE A 56 3.98 -0.62 -0.03
CA ILE A 56 3.57 0.79 0.01
C ILE A 56 2.05 0.94 -0.06
N ALA A 57 1.35 -0.05 -0.61
CA ALA A 57 -0.11 -0.10 -0.65
C ALA A 57 -0.61 -1.51 -0.96
N PHE A 58 -1.86 -1.77 -0.59
CA PHE A 58 -2.62 -2.95 -0.98
C PHE A 58 -3.88 -2.51 -1.72
N LEU A 59 -4.32 -3.30 -2.70
CA LEU A 59 -5.68 -3.20 -3.24
C LEU A 59 -6.42 -4.48 -2.85
N ILE A 60 -7.44 -4.32 -2.00
CA ILE A 60 -8.28 -5.38 -1.45
C ILE A 60 -9.73 -4.94 -1.65
N ASN A 61 -10.57 -5.78 -2.24
CA ASN A 61 -11.99 -5.46 -2.49
C ASN A 61 -12.17 -4.09 -3.17
N GLU A 62 -11.34 -3.80 -4.19
CA GLU A 62 -11.33 -2.53 -4.93
C GLU A 62 -10.90 -1.28 -4.13
N GLU A 63 -10.51 -1.46 -2.87
CA GLU A 63 -10.06 -0.37 -2.01
C GLU A 63 -8.54 -0.38 -1.84
N ILE A 64 -7.92 0.78 -2.07
CA ILE A 64 -6.50 0.98 -1.80
C ILE A 64 -6.32 1.35 -0.33
N ILE A 65 -5.56 0.51 0.39
CA ILE A 65 -5.24 0.71 1.80
C ILE A 65 -3.71 0.75 2.01
N PRO A 66 -3.24 1.50 3.01
CA PRO A 66 -1.82 1.55 3.32
C PRO A 66 -1.39 0.35 4.18
N PRO A 67 -0.10 0.00 4.17
CA PRO A 67 0.43 -1.01 5.06
C PRO A 67 0.51 -0.51 6.50
N LEU A 68 0.30 -1.42 7.45
CA LEU A 68 0.57 -1.16 8.86
C LEU A 68 2.08 -1.19 9.11
N ARG A 69 2.74 -0.04 9.00
CA ARG A 69 4.18 0.14 9.26
C ARG A 69 4.38 1.25 10.28
N GLU A 70 5.37 1.09 11.15
CA GLU A 70 5.70 2.06 12.22
C GLU A 70 5.81 3.50 11.69
N GLU A 71 6.50 3.67 10.57
CA GLU A 71 6.67 4.96 9.90
C GLU A 71 5.36 5.62 9.43
N PHE A 72 4.24 4.91 9.41
CA PHE A 72 2.92 5.45 9.06
C PHE A 72 1.95 5.52 10.26
N LEU A 73 2.24 4.86 11.38
CA LEU A 73 1.31 4.68 12.51
C LEU A 73 0.80 5.99 13.11
N GLU A 74 1.62 7.03 13.16
CA GLU A 74 1.22 8.33 13.72
C GLU A 74 0.09 8.99 12.91
N ASN A 75 0.01 8.70 11.62
CA ASN A 75 -0.84 9.38 10.65
C ASN A 75 -2.00 8.53 10.13
N LEU A 76 -2.13 7.29 10.62
CA LEU A 76 -3.24 6.40 10.26
C LEU A 76 -4.44 6.63 11.18
N PRO A 77 -5.67 6.42 10.70
CA PRO A 77 -6.84 6.31 11.57
C PRO A 77 -6.59 5.29 12.68
N LYS A 78 -6.91 5.65 13.92
CA LYS A 78 -6.72 4.79 15.09
C LYS A 78 -8.05 4.44 15.70
N VAL A 79 -8.24 3.17 16.00
CA VAL A 79 -9.35 2.67 16.83
C VAL A 79 -8.72 2.13 18.10
N ILE A 80 -9.13 2.67 19.24
CA ILE A 80 -8.71 2.18 20.57
C ILE A 80 -9.66 1.08 20.96
N VAL A 81 -9.13 -0.10 21.26
CA VAL A 81 -9.89 -1.28 21.65
C VAL A 81 -9.59 -1.65 23.10
N ASP A 82 -10.53 -2.33 23.75
CA ASP A 82 -10.30 -2.90 25.09
C ASP A 82 -9.26 -4.02 25.02
N MET A 83 -8.51 -4.23 26.11
CA MET A 83 -7.51 -5.32 26.17
C MET A 83 -8.14 -6.70 25.93
N GLY A 84 -9.39 -6.91 26.34
CA GLY A 84 -10.13 -8.15 26.07
C GLY A 84 -10.49 -8.38 24.60
N ALA A 85 -10.30 -7.40 23.71
CA ALA A 85 -10.51 -7.54 22.26
C ALA A 85 -9.27 -8.08 21.51
N ILE A 86 -8.13 -8.20 22.19
CA ILE A 86 -6.89 -8.76 21.63
C ILE A 86 -6.76 -10.21 22.12
N PRO A 87 -6.80 -11.23 21.24
CA PRO A 87 -6.72 -12.65 21.61
C PRO A 87 -5.31 -13.10 22.03
#